data_AF-A0A962Z453-F1
#
_entry.id   AF-A0A962Z453-F1
#
_cell.length_a   1.000
_cell.length_b   1.000
_cell.length_c   1.000
_cell.angle_alpha   90.00
_cell.angle_beta   90.00
_cell.angle_gamma   90.00
#
_symmetry.space_group_name_H-M   'P 1'
#
loop_
_entity.id
_entity.type
_entity.pdbx_description
1 polymer ?
#
loop_
_entity_poly.entity_id
_entity_poly.type
_entity_poly.pdbx_seq_one_letter_code
_entity_poly.pdbx_strand_id
1 'polypeptide(L)' 'MTQFFGKYRGSVENNVDPQMMGRIQVSVPAVLGDGTLSWAMPCVPYAGPGVGLFTLPPNGANVWVEFEG' A
#
# COMPACT_ATOMS: atom_id res chain seq x y z
N MET A 1 9.22 -9.45 17.80
CA MET A 1 8.80 -8.79 16.55
C MET A 1 8.95 -9.80 15.43
N THR A 2 7.89 -10.01 14.65
CA THR A 2 7.93 -10.92 13.50
C THR A 2 8.48 -10.16 12.31
N GLN A 3 9.56 -10.64 11.70
CA GLN A 3 10.08 -10.06 10.46
C GLN A 3 9.37 -10.68 9.26
N PHE A 4 8.95 -9.83 8.33
CA PHE A 4 8.34 -10.24 7.06
C PHE A 4 9.32 -9.91 5.93
N PHE A 5 9.61 -10.90 5.08
CA PHE A 5 10.60 -10.75 4.01
C PHE A 5 9.94 -10.81 2.65
N GLY A 6 10.36 -9.91 1.76
CA GLY A 6 9.91 -9.87 0.38
C GLY A 6 8.51 -9.29 0.20
N LYS A 7 7.85 -9.71 -0.89
CA LYS A 7 6.58 -9.18 -1.37
C LYS A 7 5.43 -10.13 -1.05
N TYR A 8 4.33 -9.57 -0.54
CA TYR A 8 3.11 -10.28 -0.20
C TYR A 8 1.97 -9.81 -1.08
N ARG A 9 1.07 -10.73 -1.45
CA ARG A 9 -0.12 -10.39 -2.23
C ARG A 9 -1.14 -9.69 -1.34
N GLY A 10 -1.69 -8.60 -1.84
CA GLY A 10 -2.81 -7.92 -1.22
C GLY A 10 -3.79 -7.35 -2.22
N SER A 11 -4.88 -6.80 -1.69
CA SER A 11 -5.92 -6.08 -2.43
C SER A 11 -6.03 -4.64 -1.93
N VAL A 12 -6.37 -3.72 -2.82
CA VAL A 12 -6.69 -2.33 -2.47
C VAL A 12 -8.11 -2.28 -1.92
N GLU A 13 -8.26 -1.79 -0.70
CA GLU A 13 -9.56 -1.67 -0.03
C GLU A 13 -10.07 -0.22 -0.09
N ASN A 14 -9.15 0.75 -0.03
CA ASN A 14 -9.47 2.17 -0.15
C ASN A 14 -8.27 2.96 -0.69
N ASN A 15 -8.50 3.79 -1.71
CA ASN A 15 -7.48 4.64 -2.32
C ASN A 15 -7.70 6.15 -2.07
N VAL A 16 -8.66 6.53 -1.21
CA VAL A 16 -8.91 7.91 -0.84
C VAL A 16 -8.05 8.30 0.37
N ASP A 17 -6.83 8.76 0.12
CA ASP A 17 -5.89 9.20 1.16
C ASP A 17 -6.20 10.61 1.68
N PRO A 18 -6.65 10.78 2.94
CA PRO A 18 -6.93 12.10 3.52
C PRO A 18 -5.70 13.00 3.61
N GLN A 19 -4.50 12.43 3.61
CA GLN A 19 -3.24 13.18 3.71
C GLN A 19 -2.65 13.53 2.34
N MET A 20 -3.29 13.11 1.24
CA MET A 20 -2.84 13.35 -0.13
C MET A 20 -1.37 12.95 -0.38
N MET A 21 -0.89 11.91 0.30
CA MET A 21 0.46 11.36 0.12
C MET A 21 0.48 10.18 -0.85
N GLY A 22 -0.67 9.81 -1.42
CA GLY A 22 -0.80 8.70 -2.35
C GLY A 22 -0.78 7.34 -1.67
N ARG A 23 -1.17 7.29 -0.39
CA ARG A 23 -1.28 6.01 0.34
C ARG A 23 -2.55 5.28 -0.06
N ILE A 24 -2.53 3.98 0.14
CA ILE A 24 -3.69 3.11 -0.06
C ILE A 24 -3.90 2.23 1.16
N GLN A 25 -5.14 1.96 1.54
CA GLN A 25 -5.44 0.90 2.49
C GLN A 25 -5.43 -0.43 1.76
N VAL A 26 -4.68 -1.39 2.30
CA VAL A 26 -4.53 -2.71 1.70
C VAL A 26 -4.95 -3.80 2.68
N SER A 27 -5.54 -4.86 2.14
CA SER A 27 -5.66 -6.14 2.83
C SER A 27 -4.51 -7.05 2.39
N VAL A 28 -3.81 -7.66 3.35
CA VAL A 28 -2.75 -8.64 3.10
C VAL A 28 -2.99 -9.86 3.99
N PRO A 29 -3.85 -10.80 3.59
CA PRO A 29 -4.31 -11.88 4.47
C PRO A 29 -3.19 -12.73 5.07
N ALA A 30 -2.11 -12.95 4.32
CA ALA A 30 -0.95 -13.72 4.76
C ALA A 30 -0.17 -13.07 5.92
N VAL A 31 -0.39 -11.78 6.19
CA VAL A 31 0.34 -11.00 7.20
C VAL A 31 -0.61 -10.38 8.22
N LEU A 32 -1.73 -9.82 7.78
CA LEU A 32 -2.66 -9.03 8.60
C LEU A 32 -3.92 -9.80 9.06
N GLY A 33 -4.07 -11.06 8.64
CA GLY A 33 -5.30 -11.83 8.85
C GLY A 33 -6.54 -11.19 8.22
N ASP A 34 -7.72 -11.51 8.75
CA ASP A 34 -9.01 -11.07 8.19
C ASP A 34 -9.38 -9.61 8.52
N GLY A 35 -8.56 -8.90 9.30
CA GLY A 35 -9.05 -7.80 10.14
C GLY A 35 -8.33 -6.47 10.09
N THR A 36 -7.33 -6.26 9.21
CA THR A 36 -6.52 -5.04 9.33
C THR A 36 -6.34 -4.30 8.01
N LEU A 37 -6.96 -3.11 7.93
CA LEU A 37 -6.76 -2.11 6.88
C LEU A 37 -5.62 -1.17 7.29
N SER A 38 -4.39 -1.53 6.96
CA SER A 38 -3.25 -0.63 7.16
C SER A 38 -3.04 0.25 5.93
N TRP A 39 -2.67 1.51 6.18
CA TRP A 39 -2.19 2.41 5.13
C TRP A 39 -0.80 1.97 4.68
N ALA A 40 -0.66 1.64 3.40
CA ALA A 40 0.62 1.38 2.76
C ALA A 40 1.14 2.66 2.09
N MET A 41 2.42 2.95 2.32
CA MET A 41 3.13 4.01 1.60
C MET A 41 3.36 3.61 0.14
N PRO A 42 3.25 4.53 -0.82
CA PRO A 42 3.47 4.21 -2.21
C PRO A 42 4.97 4.06 -2.53
N CYS A 43 5.31 3.03 -3.29
CA CYS A 43 6.64 2.88 -3.90
C CYS A 43 6.56 3.35 -5.36
N VAL A 44 6.77 4.64 -5.59
CA VAL A 44 6.65 5.26 -6.92
C VAL A 44 7.99 5.33 -7.63
N PRO A 45 8.01 5.25 -8.98
CA PRO A 45 9.26 5.34 -9.75
C PRO A 45 9.91 6.72 -9.69
N TYR A 46 9.13 7.78 -9.43
CA TYR A 46 9.62 9.15 -9.39
C TYR A 46 8.68 10.06 -8.57
N ALA A 47 9.21 10.73 -7.55
CA ALA A 47 8.54 11.77 -6.80
C ALA A 47 9.54 12.78 -6.22
N GLY A 48 9.11 14.04 -6.09
CA GLY A 48 9.84 15.14 -5.49
C GLY A 48 8.90 16.32 -5.19
N PRO A 49 9.42 17.42 -4.61
CA PRO A 49 8.61 18.61 -4.31
C PRO A 49 7.97 19.19 -5.58
N GLY A 50 6.64 19.12 -5.67
CA GLY A 50 5.86 19.66 -6.79
C GLY A 50 5.99 18.90 -8.12
N VAL A 51 6.66 17.74 -8.14
CA VAL A 51 6.91 16.97 -9.36
C VAL A 51 6.89 15.47 -9.07
N GLY A 52 6.33 14.67 -9.97
CA GLY A 52 6.32 13.22 -9.80
C GLY A 52 5.21 12.52 -10.58
N LEU A 53 5.14 11.20 -10.40
CA LEU A 53 4.05 10.38 -10.91
C LEU A 53 3.08 10.06 -9.78
N PHE A 54 1.85 10.56 -9.88
CA PHE A 54 0.77 10.27 -8.93
C PHE A 54 -0.27 9.37 -9.60
N THR A 55 -0.11 8.06 -9.44
CA THR A 55 -1.02 7.06 -9.98
C THR A 55 -1.40 6.09 -8.89
N LEU A 56 -2.69 5.97 -8.59
CA LEU A 56 -3.20 5.07 -7.57
C LEU A 56 -4.00 3.94 -8.20
N PRO A 57 -3.78 2.68 -7.78
CA PRO A 57 -4.64 1.59 -8.19
C PRO A 57 -6.08 1.80 -7.67
N PRO A 58 -7.11 1.35 -8.41
CA PRO A 58 -8.50 1.42 -7.97
C PRO A 58 -8.77 0.43 -6.83
N ASN A 59 -9.83 0.67 -6.06
CA ASN A 59 -10.32 -0.30 -5.07
C ASN A 59 -10.64 -1.65 -5.76
N GLY A 60 -10.28 -2.75 -5.10
CA GLY A 60 -10.36 -4.12 -5.62
C GLY A 60 -9.18 -4.56 -6.48
N ALA A 61 -8.22 -3.68 -6.80
CA ALA A 61 -7.03 -4.07 -7.55
C ALA A 61 -6.09 -4.95 -6.70
N ASN A 62 -5.41 -5.90 -7.35
CA ASN A 62 -4.38 -6.71 -6.72
C ASN A 62 -3.03 -5.97 -6.73
N VAL A 63 -2.32 -6.02 -5.60
CA VAL A 63 -1.03 -5.36 -5.39
C VAL A 63 -0.01 -6.29 -4.72
N TRP A 64 1.26 -5.92 -4.85
CA TRP A 64 2.35 -6.52 -4.09
C TRP A 64 2.81 -5.53 -3.01
N VAL A 65 2.86 -6.00 -1.76
CA VAL A 65 3.16 -5.17 -0.58
C VAL A 65 4.43 -5.67 0.08
N GLU A 66 5.30 -4.75 0.49
CA GLU A 66 6.51 -5.02 1.27
C GLU A 66 6.33 -4.43 2.67
N PHE A 67 7.00 -5.02 3.66
CA PHE A 67 6.91 -4.62 5.06
C PHE A 67 8.28 -4.17 5.56
N GLU A 68 8.34 -3.00 6.20
CA GLU A 68 9.60 -2.38 6.64
C GLU A 68 10.07 -2.81 8.04
N GLY A 69 9.21 -3.49 8.83
CA GLY A 69 9.56 -4.09 10.13
C GLY A 69 8.84 -3.47 11.33
#